data_AF-A0A0D7ELK3-F1
#
_entry.id   AF-A0A0D7ELK3-F1
#
_cell.length_a   1.000
_cell.length_b   1.000
_cell.length_c   1.000
_cell.angle_alpha   90.00
_cell.angle_beta   90.00
_cell.angle_gamma   90.00
#
_symmetry.space_group_name_H-M   'P 1'
#
loop_
_entity.id
_entity.type
_entity.pdbx_description
1 polymer ?
#
loop_
_entity_poly.entity_id
_entity_poly.type
_entity_poly.pdbx_seq_one_letter_code
_entity_poly.pdbx_strand_id
1 'polypeptide(L)'
;MATLGEFSSLLQLGFGIGIGLSYFRAPVELRAKELAMAIDNEIIVLEGLSSAKAQQQRGDLSLLKLAFNVEADNLEKWLFPFMIGALVGAVGNWTALVLASLYAPYVLSAHEKIGLLFLSVAYYLILGALLEIMARWRFHIIKLRLAEIRST
;
A
#
# COMPACT_ATOMS: atom_id res chain seq x y z
N MET A 1 22.85 -15.29 30.26
CA MET A 1 23.45 -13.99 29.88
C MET A 1 22.89 -13.63 28.51
N ALA A 2 21.92 -12.71 28.45
CA ALA A 2 21.38 -12.22 27.18
C ALA A 2 22.44 -11.32 26.52
N THR A 3 23.06 -11.80 25.45
CA THR A 3 24.10 -11.09 24.72
C THR A 3 23.50 -9.95 23.89
N LEU A 4 24.17 -8.80 23.86
CA LEU A 4 23.84 -7.56 23.13
C LEU A 4 23.32 -7.72 21.68
N GLY A 5 23.52 -8.88 21.03
CA GLY A 5 22.92 -9.23 19.74
C GLY A 5 21.39 -9.36 19.75
N GLU A 6 20.77 -9.77 20.86
CA GLU A 6 19.30 -9.91 20.96
C GLU A 6 18.58 -8.56 20.96
N PHE A 7 19.20 -7.52 21.53
CA PHE A 7 18.67 -6.16 21.50
C PHE A 7 18.80 -5.51 20.10
N SER A 8 19.87 -5.79 19.36
CA SER A 8 20.00 -5.36 17.95
C SER A 8 18.95 -6.01 17.05
N SER A 9 18.61 -7.28 17.31
CA SER A 9 17.56 -8.04 16.62
C SER A 9 16.16 -7.47 16.88
N LEU A 10 15.84 -7.15 18.14
CA LEU A 10 14.56 -6.52 18.52
C LEU A 10 14.41 -5.11 17.95
N LEU A 11 15.50 -4.33 17.91
CA LEU A 11 15.51 -2.99 17.33
C LEU A 11 15.40 -3.05 15.79
N GLN A 12 16.02 -4.03 15.14
CA GLN A 12 15.81 -4.34 13.71
C GLN A 12 14.38 -4.81 13.42
N LEU A 13 13.72 -5.52 14.34
CA LEU A 13 12.31 -5.90 14.23
C LEU A 13 11.39 -4.68 14.31
N GLY A 14 11.61 -3.76 15.25
CA GLY A 14 10.88 -2.50 15.34
C GLY A 14 11.07 -1.60 14.13
N PHE A 15 12.31 -1.47 13.64
CA PHE A 15 12.63 -0.72 12.42
C PHE A 15 12.07 -1.40 11.15
N GLY A 16 12.11 -2.74 11.10
CA GLY A 16 11.57 -3.55 10.01
C GLY A 16 10.06 -3.52 9.92
N ILE A 17 9.34 -3.44 11.06
CA ILE A 17 7.90 -3.21 11.08
C ILE A 17 7.57 -1.82 10.54
N GLY A 18 8.31 -0.78 10.95
CA GLY A 18 8.13 0.58 10.44
C GLY A 18 8.32 0.68 8.92
N ILE A 19 9.45 0.16 8.41
CA ILE A 19 9.75 0.13 6.97
C ILE A 19 8.75 -0.76 6.22
N GLY A 20 8.37 -1.90 6.78
CA GLY A 20 7.38 -2.81 6.21
C GLY A 20 6.00 -2.17 6.10
N LEU A 21 5.54 -1.43 7.12
CA LEU A 21 4.29 -0.69 7.07
C LEU A 21 4.32 0.44 6.02
N SER A 22 5.45 1.14 5.89
CA SER A 22 5.65 2.13 4.81
C SER A 22 5.62 1.49 3.42
N TYR A 23 6.11 0.26 3.26
CA TYR A 23 6.07 -0.47 1.98
C TYR A 23 4.64 -0.74 1.49
N PHE A 24 3.68 -0.95 2.41
CA PHE A 24 2.27 -1.13 2.04
C PHE A 24 1.57 0.17 1.64
N ARG A 25 2.04 1.32 2.16
CA ARG A 25 1.42 2.63 1.94
C ARG A 25 1.97 3.35 0.70
N ALA A 26 3.29 3.26 0.47
CA ALA A 26 3.99 4.04 -0.55
C ALA A 26 3.46 3.84 -1.99
N PRO A 27 3.16 2.62 -2.48
CA PRO A 27 2.66 2.44 -3.85
C PRO A 27 1.30 3.12 -4.09
N VAL A 28 0.43 3.10 -3.07
CA VAL A 28 -0.88 3.72 -3.12
C VAL A 28 -0.77 5.24 -3.17
N GLU A 29 0.06 5.80 -2.29
CA GLU A 29 0.29 7.25 -2.24
C GLU A 29 0.91 7.78 -3.52
N LEU A 30 1.89 7.08 -4.08
CA LEU A 30 2.52 7.46 -5.35
C LEU A 30 1.49 7.53 -6.47
N ARG A 31 0.64 6.50 -6.61
CA ARG A 31 -0.42 6.47 -7.64
C ARG A 31 -1.48 7.55 -7.42
N ALA A 32 -1.91 7.74 -6.18
CA ALA A 32 -2.87 8.77 -5.83
C ALA A 32 -2.31 10.16 -6.19
N LYS A 33 -1.06 10.43 -5.82
CA LYS A 33 -0.38 11.69 -6.11
C LYS A 33 -0.22 11.93 -7.61
N GLU A 34 0.19 10.93 -8.38
CA GLU A 34 0.27 11.01 -9.84
C GLU A 34 -1.07 11.41 -10.47
N LEU A 35 -2.15 10.77 -10.03
CA LEU A 35 -3.48 11.03 -10.58
C LEU A 35 -4.05 12.38 -10.14
N ALA A 36 -3.83 12.76 -8.88
CA ALA A 36 -4.20 14.07 -8.35
C ALA A 36 -3.51 15.19 -9.15
N MET A 37 -2.19 15.07 -9.37
CA MET A 37 -1.45 16.03 -10.20
C MET A 37 -1.98 16.08 -11.63
N ALA A 38 -2.34 14.95 -12.22
CA ALA A 38 -2.89 14.93 -13.58
C ALA A 38 -4.25 15.66 -13.68
N ILE A 39 -5.14 15.47 -12.70
CA ILE A 39 -6.43 16.17 -12.64
C ILE A 39 -6.22 17.67 -12.39
N ASP A 40 -5.36 18.03 -11.44
CA ASP A 40 -5.10 19.43 -11.10
C ASP A 40 -4.46 20.21 -12.25
N ASN A 41 -3.51 19.60 -12.96
CA ASN A 41 -2.92 20.21 -14.15
C ASN A 41 -3.97 20.45 -15.24
N GLU A 42 -4.92 19.53 -15.42
CA GLU A 42 -5.99 19.71 -16.41
C GLU A 42 -6.92 20.88 -16.04
N ILE A 43 -7.27 21.00 -14.75
CA ILE A 43 -8.09 22.11 -14.25
C ILE A 43 -7.38 23.45 -14.48
N ILE A 44 -6.08 23.52 -14.16
CA ILE A 44 -5.26 24.74 -14.35
C ILE A 44 -5.19 25.14 -15.83
N VAL A 45 -5.02 24.17 -16.74
CA VAL A 45 -4.99 24.44 -18.19
C VAL A 45 -6.32 25.02 -18.66
N LEU A 46 -7.44 24.49 -18.17
CA LEU A 46 -8.77 24.96 -18.55
C LEU A 46 -9.15 26.30 -17.90
N GLU A 47 -8.55 26.66 -16.76
CA GLU A 47 -8.74 27.97 -16.13
C GLU A 47 -8.27 29.13 -17.00
N GLY A 48 -7.27 28.90 -17.85
CA GLY A 48 -6.81 29.88 -18.84
C GLY A 48 -7.75 30.05 -20.04
N LEU A 49 -8.80 29.23 -20.18
CA LEU A 49 -9.69 29.21 -21.33
C LEU A 49 -11.09 29.74 -20.97
N SER A 50 -11.58 30.71 -21.73
CA SER A 50 -12.90 31.36 -21.50
C SER A 50 -14.06 30.73 -22.27
N SER A 51 -13.84 29.62 -22.99
CA SER A 51 -14.88 28.99 -23.80
C SER A 51 -15.94 28.29 -22.95
N ALA A 52 -17.19 28.26 -23.43
CA ALA A 52 -18.28 27.53 -22.77
C ALA A 52 -17.94 26.04 -22.59
N LYS A 53 -17.22 25.45 -23.55
CA LYS A 53 -16.71 24.08 -23.49
C LYS A 53 -15.71 23.89 -22.33
N ALA A 54 -14.78 24.82 -22.15
CA ALA A 54 -13.80 24.75 -21.05
C ALA A 54 -14.48 24.88 -19.69
N GLN A 55 -15.52 25.72 -19.56
CA GLN A 55 -16.31 25.81 -18.32
C GLN A 55 -17.01 24.48 -17.99
N GLN A 56 -17.59 23.81 -18.98
CA GLN A 56 -18.22 22.49 -18.80
C GLN A 56 -17.19 21.44 -18.36
N GLN A 57 -16.07 21.33 -19.07
CA GLN A 57 -14.99 20.38 -18.73
C GLN A 57 -14.41 20.63 -17.33
N ARG A 58 -14.31 21.88 -16.88
CA ARG A 58 -13.92 22.20 -15.49
C ARG A 58 -14.93 21.69 -14.47
N GLY A 59 -16.22 21.79 -14.77
CA GLY A 59 -17.28 21.20 -13.95
C GLY A 59 -17.10 19.68 -13.81
N ASP A 60 -16.92 19.00 -14.95
CA ASP A 60 -16.75 17.54 -15.00
C ASP A 60 -15.47 17.08 -14.28
N LEU A 61 -14.35 17.80 -14.45
CA LEU A 61 -13.09 17.53 -13.73
C LEU A 61 -13.20 17.79 -12.23
N SER A 62 -13.96 18.80 -11.81
CA SER A 62 -14.20 19.07 -10.39
C SER A 62 -15.00 17.94 -9.73
N LEU A 63 -16.02 17.43 -10.44
CA LEU A 63 -16.76 16.24 -10.02
C LEU A 63 -15.87 14.99 -9.99
N LEU A 64 -15.01 14.82 -10.99
CA LEU A 64 -14.05 13.71 -11.03
C LEU A 64 -13.03 13.80 -9.87
N LYS A 65 -12.57 15.00 -9.52
CA LYS A 65 -11.68 15.25 -8.38
C LYS A 65 -12.35 14.89 -7.06
N LEU A 66 -13.61 15.24 -6.88
CA LEU A 66 -14.40 14.81 -5.71
C LEU A 66 -14.52 13.29 -5.65
N ALA A 67 -14.86 12.63 -6.76
CA ALA A 67 -14.92 11.17 -6.84
C ALA A 67 -13.56 10.51 -6.53
N PHE A 68 -12.47 11.08 -7.05
CA PHE A 68 -11.11 10.63 -6.75
C PHE A 68 -10.78 10.74 -5.25
N ASN A 69 -11.12 11.85 -4.60
CA ASN A 69 -10.87 12.04 -3.17
C ASN A 69 -11.65 11.04 -2.31
N VAL A 70 -12.91 10.74 -2.67
CA VAL A 70 -13.71 9.71 -1.98
C VAL A 70 -13.07 8.34 -2.15
N GLU A 71 -12.63 7.99 -3.35
CA GLU A 71 -11.95 6.71 -3.60
C GLU A 71 -10.59 6.61 -2.89
N ALA A 72 -9.83 7.70 -2.81
CA ALA A 72 -8.58 7.75 -2.08
C ALA A 72 -8.78 7.56 -0.56
N ASP A 73 -9.76 8.24 0.04
CA ASP A 73 -10.11 8.08 1.46
C ASP A 73 -10.63 6.67 1.76
N ASN A 74 -11.45 6.10 0.87
CA ASN A 74 -11.87 4.71 0.98
C ASN A 74 -10.68 3.75 0.93
N LEU A 75 -9.74 3.98 0.01
CA LEU A 75 -8.55 3.14 -0.12
C LEU A 75 -7.66 3.24 1.13
N GLU A 76 -7.53 4.43 1.73
CA GLU A 76 -6.82 4.63 3.00
C GLU A 76 -7.45 3.82 4.14
N LYS A 77 -8.78 3.84 4.26
CA LYS A 77 -9.50 2.99 5.23
C LYS A 77 -9.25 1.51 4.99
N TRP A 78 -9.16 1.10 3.72
CA TRP A 78 -8.82 -0.26 3.35
C TRP A 78 -7.37 -0.63 3.66
N LEU A 79 -6.42 0.30 3.77
CA LEU A 79 -5.04 -0.01 4.18
C LEU A 79 -4.98 -0.60 5.60
N PHE A 80 -5.88 -0.16 6.50
CA PHE A 80 -5.83 -0.53 7.91
C PHE A 80 -5.94 -2.05 8.15
N PRO A 81 -6.89 -2.79 7.54
CA PRO A 81 -6.89 -4.26 7.56
C PRO A 81 -5.59 -4.91 7.09
N PHE A 82 -4.92 -4.38 6.06
CA PHE A 82 -3.64 -4.93 5.57
C PHE A 82 -2.51 -4.66 6.56
N MET A 83 -2.50 -3.49 7.21
CA MET A 83 -1.55 -3.19 8.28
C MET A 83 -1.73 -4.12 9.48
N ILE A 84 -2.98 -4.42 9.87
CA ILE A 84 -3.29 -5.42 10.89
C ILE A 84 -2.80 -6.80 10.44
N GLY A 85 -3.07 -7.20 9.19
CA GLY A 85 -2.58 -8.46 8.64
C GLY A 85 -1.05 -8.56 8.70
N ALA A 86 -0.34 -7.52 8.29
CA ALA A 86 1.11 -7.44 8.38
C ALA A 86 1.60 -7.56 9.84
N LEU A 87 0.92 -6.92 10.79
CA LEU A 87 1.23 -7.03 12.22
C LEU A 87 1.04 -8.47 12.73
N VAL A 88 -0.06 -9.13 12.35
CA VAL A 88 -0.32 -10.54 12.70
C VAL A 88 0.77 -11.44 12.12
N GLY A 89 1.17 -11.23 10.86
CA GLY A 89 2.30 -11.93 10.25
C GLY A 89 3.61 -11.70 11.01
N ALA A 90 3.85 -10.48 11.49
CA ALA A 90 5.05 -10.14 12.25
C ALA A 90 5.09 -10.82 13.62
N VAL A 91 3.96 -10.81 14.34
CA VAL A 91 3.81 -11.54 15.61
C VAL A 91 3.97 -13.05 15.40
N GLY A 92 3.41 -13.60 14.33
CA GLY A 92 3.59 -15.00 13.96
C GLY A 92 5.06 -15.35 13.70
N ASN A 93 5.76 -14.51 12.95
CA ASN A 93 7.19 -14.70 12.66
C ASN A 93 8.02 -14.62 13.93
N TRP A 94 7.72 -13.64 14.78
CA TRP A 94 8.40 -13.47 16.07
C TRP A 94 8.17 -14.67 17.00
N THR A 95 6.94 -15.16 17.09
CA THR A 95 6.61 -16.36 17.89
C THR A 95 7.39 -17.57 17.38
N ALA A 96 7.47 -17.75 16.06
CA ALA A 96 8.21 -18.86 15.45
C ALA A 96 9.72 -18.76 15.72
N LEU A 97 10.30 -17.55 15.69
CA LEU A 97 11.69 -17.29 16.06
C LEU A 97 11.97 -17.59 17.55
N VAL A 98 11.07 -17.18 18.45
CA VAL A 98 11.18 -17.47 19.89
C VAL A 98 11.13 -18.98 20.12
N LEU A 99 10.20 -19.69 19.51
CA LEU A 99 10.13 -21.15 19.60
C LEU A 99 11.40 -21.81 19.05
N ALA A 100 11.87 -21.40 17.87
CA ALA A 100 13.11 -21.93 17.30
C ALA A 100 14.32 -21.69 18.22
N SER A 101 14.37 -20.56 18.94
CA SER A 101 15.45 -20.24 19.87
C SER A 101 15.40 -21.09 21.15
N LEU A 102 14.20 -21.40 21.66
CA LEU A 102 14.02 -22.24 22.84
C LEU A 102 14.28 -23.72 22.55
N TYR A 103 14.04 -24.17 21.31
CA TYR A 103 14.28 -25.54 20.85
C TYR A 103 15.55 -25.66 19.98
N ALA A 104 16.60 -24.89 20.30
CA ALA A 104 17.89 -24.86 19.58
C ALA A 104 18.53 -26.22 19.22
N PRO A 105 18.36 -27.34 19.97
CA PRO A 105 18.90 -28.64 19.55
C PRO A 105 18.02 -29.40 18.53
N TYR A 106 16.83 -28.90 18.18
CA TYR A 106 15.89 -29.58 17.28
C TYR A 106 16.19 -29.23 15.81
N VAL A 107 16.46 -30.25 14.98
CA VAL A 107 16.64 -30.05 13.54
C VAL A 107 15.27 -29.79 12.92
N LEU A 108 15.04 -28.56 12.46
CA LEU A 108 13.84 -28.19 11.72
C LEU A 108 13.61 -29.10 10.51
N SER A 109 12.41 -29.67 10.41
CA SER A 109 11.96 -30.43 9.26
C SER A 109 11.85 -29.54 8.01
N ALA A 110 11.88 -30.17 6.83
CA ALA A 110 11.76 -29.43 5.56
C ALA A 110 10.47 -28.59 5.48
N HIS A 111 9.37 -29.10 6.05
CA HIS A 111 8.08 -28.41 6.07
C HIS A 111 8.09 -27.16 6.96
N GLU A 112 8.74 -27.22 8.13
CA GLU A 112 8.84 -26.07 9.04
C GLU A 112 9.71 -24.95 8.44
N LYS A 113 10.80 -25.32 7.75
CA LYS A 113 11.63 -24.34 7.02
C LYS A 113 10.85 -23.62 5.93
N ILE A 114 10.05 -24.35 5.16
CA ILE A 114 9.19 -23.76 4.12
C ILE A 114 8.12 -22.86 4.77
N GLY A 115 7.50 -23.30 5.87
CA GLY A 115 6.51 -22.50 6.60
C GLY A 115 7.09 -21.17 7.11
N LEU A 116 8.29 -21.22 7.70
CA LEU A 116 9.01 -20.02 8.16
C LEU A 116 9.37 -19.08 7.02
N LEU A 117 9.85 -19.62 5.89
CA LEU A 117 10.16 -18.83 4.69
C LEU A 117 8.92 -18.14 4.14
N PHE A 118 7.80 -18.88 4.07
CA PHE A 118 6.52 -18.33 3.62
C PHE A 118 6.06 -17.18 4.52
N LEU A 119 6.08 -17.39 5.83
CA LEU A 119 5.62 -16.41 6.80
C LEU A 119 6.53 -15.18 6.89
N SER A 120 7.81 -15.33 6.56
CA SER A 120 8.80 -14.24 6.55
C SER A 120 8.79 -13.40 5.27
N VAL A 121 8.45 -13.99 4.11
CA VAL A 121 8.60 -13.33 2.81
C VAL A 121 7.31 -13.36 2.00
N ALA A 122 6.83 -14.56 1.66
CA ALA A 122 5.70 -14.72 0.74
C ALA A 122 4.41 -14.10 1.28
N TYR A 123 4.16 -14.18 2.60
CA TYR A 123 3.01 -13.59 3.26
C TYR A 123 2.90 -12.07 3.01
N TYR A 124 4.00 -11.34 3.22
CA TYR A 124 4.05 -9.89 3.02
C TYR A 124 3.98 -9.53 1.53
N LEU A 125 4.59 -10.33 0.65
CA LEU A 125 4.48 -10.14 -0.80
C LEU A 125 3.03 -10.28 -1.28
N ILE A 126 2.29 -11.27 -0.77
CA ILE A 126 0.88 -11.48 -1.11
C ILE A 126 0.04 -10.29 -0.63
N LEU A 127 0.21 -9.85 0.62
CA LEU A 127 -0.50 -8.67 1.14
C LEU A 127 -0.23 -7.42 0.29
N GLY A 128 1.03 -7.18 -0.07
CA GLY A 128 1.43 -6.04 -0.88
C GLY A 128 0.86 -6.11 -2.30
N ALA A 129 0.90 -7.30 -2.92
CA ALA A 129 0.35 -7.51 -4.26
C ALA A 129 -1.18 -7.29 -4.30
N LEU A 130 -1.91 -7.79 -3.29
CA LEU A 130 -3.36 -7.58 -3.19
C LEU A 130 -3.72 -6.10 -3.09
N LEU A 131 -2.98 -5.36 -2.26
CA LEU A 131 -3.17 -3.94 -2.04
C LEU A 131 -2.85 -3.13 -3.31
N GLU A 132 -1.77 -3.48 -4.01
CA GLU A 132 -1.41 -2.90 -5.31
C GLU A 132 -2.48 -3.19 -6.39
N ILE A 133 -3.02 -4.41 -6.47
CA ILE A 133 -4.09 -4.77 -7.40
C ILE A 133 -5.34 -3.94 -7.12
N MET A 134 -5.73 -3.82 -5.84
CA MET A 134 -6.89 -3.05 -5.42
C MET A 134 -6.74 -1.57 -5.77
N ALA A 135 -5.57 -0.99 -5.50
CA ALA A 135 -5.26 0.40 -5.84
C ALA A 135 -5.29 0.64 -7.35
N ARG A 136 -4.70 -0.28 -8.15
CA ARG A 136 -4.75 -0.21 -9.61
C ARG A 136 -6.17 -0.23 -10.12
N TRP A 137 -6.99 -1.16 -9.64
CA TRP A 137 -8.35 -1.33 -10.13
C TRP A 137 -9.21 -0.09 -9.86
N ARG A 138 -9.19 0.44 -8.63
CA ARG A 138 -9.94 1.64 -8.26
C ARG A 138 -9.49 2.88 -9.05
N PHE A 139 -8.19 3.13 -9.14
CA PHE A 139 -7.68 4.29 -9.88
C PHE A 139 -7.77 4.15 -11.40
N HIS A 140 -7.89 2.94 -11.94
CA HIS A 140 -8.08 2.73 -13.37
C HIS A 140 -9.41 3.33 -13.84
N ILE A 141 -10.49 3.20 -13.07
CA ILE A 141 -11.80 3.77 -13.40
C ILE A 141 -11.72 5.31 -13.49
N ILE A 142 -11.03 5.95 -12.55
CA ILE A 142 -10.83 7.41 -12.55
C ILE A 142 -9.98 7.84 -13.76
N LYS A 143 -8.95 7.06 -14.12
CA LYS A 143 -8.13 7.32 -15.32
C LYS A 143 -8.93 7.24 -16.61
N LEU A 144 -9.85 6.29 -16.74
CA LEU A 144 -10.72 6.17 -17.90
C LEU A 144 -11.63 7.40 -18.03
N ARG A 145 -12.28 7.82 -16.95
CA ARG A 145 -13.12 9.04 -16.94
C ARG A 145 -12.33 10.30 -17.26
N LEU A 146 -11.09 10.42 -16.77
CA LEU A 146 -10.21 11.54 -17.11
C LEU A 146 -9.92 11.58 -18.62
N ALA A 147 -9.68 10.41 -19.25
CA ALA A 147 -9.45 10.33 -20.68
C ALA A 147 -10.70 10.69 -21.50
N GLU A 148 -11.89 10.28 -21.05
CA GLU A 148 -13.17 10.64 -21.68
C GLU A 148 -13.38 12.16 -21.69
N ILE A 149 -13.18 12.84 -20.55
CA ILE A 149 -13.33 14.30 -20.45
C ILE A 149 -12.35 15.03 -21.36
N ARG A 150 -11.10 14.54 -21.46
CA ARG A 150 -10.08 15.10 -22.37
C ARG A 150 -10.44 14.94 -23.84
N SER A 151 -11.13 13.87 -24.20
CA SER A 151 -11.51 13.59 -25.60
C SER A 151 -12.76 14.35 -26.06
N THR A 152 -13.55 14.87 -25.12
CA THR A 152 -14.80 15.57 -25.39
C THR A 152 -14.56 17.01 -25.81
#